data_AF-X0TM20-F1
#
_entry.id   AF-X0TM20-F1
#
_cell.length_a   1.000
_cell.length_b   1.000
_cell.length_c   1.000
_cell.angle_alpha   90.00
_cell.angle_beta   90.00
_cell.angle_gamma   90.00
#
_symmetry.space_group_name_H-M   'P 1'
#
loop_
_entity.id
_entity.type
_entity.pdbx_description
1 polymer ?
#
loop_
_entity_poly.entity_id
_entity_poly.type
_entity_poly.pdbx_seq_one_letter_code
_entity_poly.pdbx_strand_id
1 'polypeptide(L)'
;MIEGMILRAVYSEWLGRLEQELQPAFLQGKEECVQCGLCCARRPCIPTPDELKVIAEFLGMELEEAVRKYFVGDRLNSSDVEYVFPAKHAQEDIVGTYLHWRRTFDEGYCIFFDEEVRACTIEAVKPASARNQRCWVDSSDTGPVALESWSGVDIASYGIEKPVTGHTRSTNG
;
A
#
# COMPACT_ATOMS: atom_id res chain seq x y z
N MET A 1 -17.90 -14.72 -0.01
CA MET A 1 -17.82 -14.38 -1.45
C MET A 1 -18.64 -13.15 -1.81
N ILE A 2 -19.94 -13.07 -1.50
CA ILE A 2 -20.79 -11.90 -1.84
C ILE A 2 -20.27 -10.59 -1.23
N GLU A 3 -19.93 -10.59 0.06
CA GLU A 3 -19.45 -9.38 0.77
C GLU A 3 -18.20 -8.77 0.12
N GLY A 4 -17.19 -9.58 -0.21
CA GLY A 4 -15.98 -9.10 -0.89
C GLY A 4 -16.26 -8.53 -2.29
N MET A 5 -17.27 -9.05 -3.01
CA MET A 5 -17.70 -8.49 -4.28
C MET A 5 -18.35 -7.12 -4.11
N ILE A 6 -19.17 -6.95 -3.06
CA ILE A 6 -19.80 -5.67 -2.74
C ILE A 6 -18.74 -4.62 -2.39
N LEU A 7 -17.83 -4.94 -1.47
CA LEU A 7 -16.75 -4.03 -1.08
C LEU A 7 -15.90 -3.60 -2.29
N ARG A 8 -15.53 -4.55 -3.15
CA ARG A 8 -14.79 -4.26 -4.38
C ARG A 8 -15.57 -3.36 -5.34
N ALA A 9 -16.89 -3.56 -5.47
CA ALA A 9 -17.74 -2.76 -6.34
C ALA A 9 -17.85 -1.32 -5.83
N VAL A 10 -18.10 -1.12 -4.53
CA VAL A 10 -18.13 0.21 -3.89
C VAL A 10 -16.80 0.93 -4.09
N TYR A 11 -15.68 0.27 -3.80
CA TYR A 11 -14.35 0.84 -3.99
C TYR A 11 -14.06 1.22 -5.45
N SER A 12 -14.51 0.40 -6.40
CA SER A 12 -14.34 0.65 -7.83
C SER A 12 -15.19 1.83 -8.31
N GLU A 13 -16.40 2.00 -7.77
CA GLU A 13 -17.23 3.18 -8.03
C GLU A 13 -16.57 4.45 -7.47
N TRP A 14 -16.10 4.41 -6.23
CA TRP A 14 -15.37 5.52 -5.61
C TRP A 14 -14.14 5.92 -6.44
N LEU A 15 -13.28 4.96 -6.80
CA LEU A 15 -12.12 5.21 -7.65
C LEU A 15 -12.50 5.80 -9.00
N GLY A 16 -13.61 5.35 -9.60
CA GLY A 16 -14.10 5.90 -10.87
C GLY A 16 -14.50 7.37 -10.76
N ARG A 17 -15.20 7.75 -9.69
CA ARG A 17 -15.52 9.18 -9.43
C ARG A 17 -14.26 9.99 -9.20
N LEU A 18 -13.34 9.47 -8.38
CA LEU A 18 -12.09 10.13 -8.05
C LEU A 18 -11.20 10.34 -9.29
N GLU A 19 -11.13 9.36 -10.19
CA GLU A 19 -10.39 9.47 -11.45
C GLU A 19 -10.92 10.61 -12.33
N GLN A 20 -12.24 10.77 -12.41
CA GLN A 20 -12.87 11.88 -13.14
C GLN A 20 -12.61 13.23 -12.46
N GLU A 21 -12.57 13.29 -11.13
CA GLU A 21 -12.28 14.52 -10.41
C GLU A 21 -10.81 14.95 -10.55
N LEU A 22 -9.88 14.01 -10.34
CA LEU A 22 -8.46 14.30 -10.25
C LEU A 22 -7.79 14.50 -11.61
N GLN A 23 -8.43 14.07 -12.70
CA GLN A 23 -7.93 14.19 -14.08
C GLN A 23 -6.45 13.72 -14.18
N PRO A 24 -6.14 12.43 -14.00
CA PRO A 24 -4.76 11.93 -14.09
C PRO A 24 -4.12 12.20 -15.46
N ALA A 25 -2.79 12.06 -15.52
CA ALA A 25 -1.99 12.41 -16.68
C ALA A 25 -2.51 11.79 -18.00
N PHE A 26 -2.94 10.53 -18.00
CA PHE A 26 -3.47 9.88 -19.20
C PHE A 26 -4.78 10.50 -19.72
N LEU A 27 -5.68 10.95 -18.83
CA LEU A 27 -6.90 11.67 -19.25
C LEU A 27 -6.57 13.04 -19.82
N GLN A 28 -5.48 13.65 -19.37
CA GLN A 28 -4.99 14.92 -19.87
C GLN A 28 -4.08 14.80 -21.12
N GLY A 29 -3.75 13.58 -21.57
CA GLY A 29 -2.77 13.37 -22.64
C GLY A 29 -1.35 13.84 -22.28
N LYS A 30 -0.99 13.81 -20.99
CA LYS A 30 0.33 14.20 -20.46
C LYS A 30 1.24 12.99 -20.36
N GLU A 31 2.53 13.19 -20.57
CA GLU A 31 3.58 12.14 -20.51
C GLU A 31 4.43 12.22 -19.23
N GLU A 32 3.91 12.89 -18.19
CA GLU A 32 4.60 13.08 -16.92
C GLU A 32 3.62 13.07 -15.75
N CYS A 33 4.16 12.93 -14.53
CA CYS A 33 3.36 12.96 -13.32
C CYS A 33 2.79 14.36 -13.09
N VAL A 34 1.46 14.49 -13.13
CA VAL A 34 0.75 15.75 -12.81
C VAL A 34 0.38 15.86 -11.33
N GLN A 35 0.98 15.03 -10.47
CA GLN A 35 0.73 14.99 -9.01
C GLN A 35 -0.76 14.93 -8.65
N CYS A 36 -1.55 14.19 -9.44
CA CYS A 36 -2.99 14.13 -9.26
C CYS A 36 -3.40 13.40 -7.97
N GLY A 37 -2.56 12.53 -7.40
CA GLY A 37 -2.90 11.74 -6.21
C GLY A 37 -3.66 10.44 -6.48
N LEU A 38 -4.12 10.19 -7.72
CA LEU A 38 -4.89 8.98 -8.04
C LEU A 38 -4.11 7.68 -7.76
N CYS A 39 -2.78 7.68 -7.99
CA CYS A 39 -1.95 6.52 -7.65
C CYS A 39 -1.90 6.26 -6.14
N CYS A 40 -1.83 7.32 -5.33
CA CYS A 40 -1.84 7.25 -3.87
C CYS A 40 -3.18 6.73 -3.31
N ALA A 41 -4.29 6.95 -4.03
CA ALA A 41 -5.60 6.41 -3.68
C ALA A 41 -5.80 4.94 -4.14
N ARG A 42 -5.23 4.58 -5.29
CA ARG A 42 -5.56 3.35 -6.01
C ARG A 42 -4.64 2.17 -5.71
N ARG A 43 -3.32 2.40 -5.67
CA ARG A 43 -2.31 1.33 -5.73
C ARG A 43 -1.44 1.35 -4.48
N PRO A 44 -1.15 0.18 -3.88
CA PRO A 44 -0.16 0.12 -2.81
C PRO A 44 1.22 0.51 -3.36
N CYS A 45 1.91 1.36 -2.61
CA CYS A 45 3.32 1.66 -2.81
C CYS A 45 4.13 0.64 -2.00
N ILE A 46 4.62 -0.42 -2.62
CA ILE A 46 5.34 -1.50 -1.90
C ILE A 46 6.83 -1.16 -1.87
N PRO A 47 7.41 -0.67 -0.76
CA PRO A 47 8.87 -0.55 -0.64
C PRO A 47 9.52 -1.93 -0.63
N THR A 48 10.77 -2.02 -1.08
CA THR A 48 11.63 -3.16 -0.70
C THR A 48 11.98 -3.08 0.79
N PRO A 49 12.46 -4.18 1.41
CA PRO A 49 12.93 -4.15 2.80
C PRO A 49 14.02 -3.10 3.07
N ASP A 50 14.89 -2.82 2.09
CA ASP A 50 15.93 -1.79 2.22
C ASP A 50 15.38 -0.38 2.01
N GLU A 51 14.43 -0.18 1.07
CA GLU A 51 13.75 1.11 0.93
C GLU A 51 12.97 1.49 2.19
N LEU A 52 12.42 0.50 2.91
CA LEU A 52 11.72 0.74 4.17
C LEU A 52 12.65 1.33 5.25
N LYS A 53 13.91 0.89 5.31
CA LYS A 53 14.95 1.48 6.18
C LYS A 53 15.25 2.93 5.81
N VAL A 54 15.37 3.20 4.51
CA VAL A 54 15.62 4.56 3.99
C VAL A 54 14.45 5.49 4.31
N ILE A 55 13.21 5.01 4.24
CA ILE A 55 12.03 5.80 4.64
C ILE A 55 12.07 6.11 6.14
N ALA A 56 12.39 5.13 6.99
CA ALA A 56 12.49 5.36 8.43
C ALA A 56 13.57 6.40 8.78
N GLU A 57 14.75 6.30 8.16
CA GLU A 57 15.83 7.28 8.31
C GLU A 57 15.39 8.68 7.87
N PHE A 58 14.71 8.79 6.73
CA PHE A 58 14.17 10.06 6.24
C PHE A 58 13.15 10.68 7.20
N LEU A 59 12.33 9.86 7.85
CA LEU A 59 11.36 10.30 8.85
C LEU A 59 11.99 10.63 10.20
N GLY A 60 13.30 10.35 10.39
CA GLY A 60 13.99 10.51 11.67
C GLY A 60 13.47 9.57 12.74
N MET A 61 13.03 8.37 12.36
CA MET A 61 12.44 7.37 13.25
C MET A 61 13.22 6.07 13.19
N GLU A 62 13.16 5.28 14.26
CA GLU A 62 13.57 3.88 14.20
C GLU A 62 12.67 3.10 13.24
N LEU A 63 13.22 2.10 12.56
CA LEU A 63 12.49 1.31 11.54
C LEU A 63 11.17 0.75 12.07
N GLU A 64 11.21 0.12 13.25
CA GLU A 64 10.03 -0.47 13.86
C GLU A 64 8.97 0.59 14.23
N GLU A 65 9.40 1.77 14.70
CA GLU A 65 8.50 2.88 15.00
C GLU A 65 7.82 3.40 13.74
N ALA A 66 8.59 3.62 12.66
CA ALA A 66 8.07 4.06 11.38
C ALA A 66 7.02 3.07 10.84
N VAL A 67 7.31 1.76 10.90
CA VAL A 67 6.39 0.69 10.47
C VAL A 67 5.11 0.70 11.30
N ARG A 68 5.22 0.76 12.62
CA ARG A 68 4.06 0.80 13.53
C ARG A 68 3.20 2.05 13.37
N LYS A 69 3.75 3.12 12.81
CA LYS A 69 3.05 4.41 12.66
C LYS A 69 2.43 4.62 11.29
N TYR A 70 3.01 4.06 10.23
CA TYR A 70 2.64 4.40 8.85
C TYR A 70 2.33 3.21 7.94
N PHE A 71 2.60 1.97 8.36
CA PHE A 71 2.56 0.82 7.46
C PHE A 71 1.64 -0.29 7.96
N VAL A 72 1.16 -1.10 7.01
CA VAL A 72 0.43 -2.34 7.26
C VAL A 72 1.12 -3.49 6.53
N GLY A 73 0.98 -4.70 7.07
CA GLY A 73 1.41 -5.93 6.39
C GLY A 73 0.27 -6.58 5.61
N ASP A 74 0.58 -7.28 4.53
CA ASP A 74 -0.41 -8.06 3.77
C ASP A 74 0.26 -9.28 3.11
N ARG A 75 -0.56 -10.17 2.52
CA ARG A 75 -0.13 -11.33 1.74
C ARG A 75 -0.63 -11.26 0.33
N LEU A 76 0.22 -11.65 -0.62
CA LEU A 76 -0.28 -11.92 -1.96
C LEU A 76 -0.98 -13.29 -1.97
N ASN A 77 -2.30 -13.34 -2.17
CA ASN A 77 -3.04 -14.61 -2.08
C ASN A 77 -2.55 -15.74 -3.00
N SER A 78 -1.79 -15.42 -4.06
CA SER A 78 -1.26 -16.38 -5.03
C SER A 78 0.18 -16.85 -4.75
N SER A 79 0.87 -16.26 -3.78
CA SER A 79 2.24 -16.62 -3.41
C SER A 79 2.40 -16.38 -1.91
N ASP A 80 2.99 -17.30 -1.15
CA ASP A 80 3.21 -17.14 0.31
C ASP A 80 4.16 -15.99 0.71
N VAL A 81 4.33 -14.99 -0.17
CA VAL A 81 5.02 -13.73 0.05
C VAL A 81 4.12 -12.79 0.86
N GLU A 82 4.62 -12.45 2.04
CA GLU A 82 4.12 -11.36 2.87
C GLU A 82 4.90 -10.09 2.56
N TYR A 83 4.27 -8.92 2.58
CA TYR A 83 4.92 -7.66 2.26
C TYR A 83 4.35 -6.53 3.11
N VAL A 84 5.07 -5.40 3.16
CA VAL A 84 4.68 -4.21 3.90
C VAL A 84 4.43 -3.07 2.92
N PHE A 85 3.41 -2.24 3.17
CA PHE A 85 3.16 -1.03 2.39
C PHE A 85 2.52 0.07 3.25
N PRO A 86 2.63 1.37 2.86
CA PRO A 86 2.03 2.47 3.58
C PRO A 86 0.52 2.29 3.70
N ALA A 87 -0.01 2.49 4.90
CA ALA A 87 -1.43 2.51 5.15
C ALA A 87 -2.12 3.64 4.36
N LYS A 88 -3.42 3.50 4.17
CA LYS A 88 -4.28 4.64 3.83
C LYS A 88 -4.62 5.44 5.09
N HIS A 89 -5.04 6.69 4.96
CA HIS A 89 -5.58 7.47 6.08
C HIS A 89 -6.74 6.75 6.78
N ALA A 90 -7.60 6.06 6.01
CA ALA A 90 -8.69 5.24 6.55
C ALA A 90 -8.21 3.97 7.30
N GLN A 91 -6.91 3.66 7.29
CA GLN A 91 -6.27 2.49 7.92
C GLN A 91 -5.34 2.89 9.07
N GLU A 92 -5.35 4.16 9.50
CA GLU A 92 -4.54 4.63 10.63
C GLU A 92 -4.84 3.90 11.94
N ASP A 93 -6.02 3.30 12.09
CA ASP A 93 -6.40 2.50 13.26
C ASP A 93 -5.73 1.12 13.31
N ILE A 94 -5.11 0.67 12.20
CA ILE A 94 -4.52 -0.67 12.06
C ILE A 94 -3.06 -0.66 11.61
N VAL A 95 -2.40 0.49 11.62
CA VAL A 95 -0.94 0.56 11.38
C VAL A 95 -0.17 -0.33 12.34
N GLY A 96 0.95 -0.88 11.88
CA GLY A 96 1.72 -1.88 12.65
C GLY A 96 1.07 -3.25 12.71
N THR A 97 -0.05 -3.50 12.03
CA THR A 97 -0.73 -4.80 12.03
C THR A 97 -0.91 -5.37 10.62
N TYR A 98 -1.41 -6.59 10.56
CA TYR A 98 -1.77 -7.25 9.31
C TYR A 98 -3.13 -6.76 8.80
N LEU A 99 -3.18 -6.41 7.51
CA LEU A 99 -4.38 -5.95 6.84
C LEU A 99 -5.40 -7.09 6.72
N HIS A 100 -6.53 -6.95 7.39
CA HIS A 100 -7.66 -7.85 7.20
C HIS A 100 -8.27 -7.65 5.80
N TRP A 101 -8.64 -8.72 5.09
CA TRP A 101 -9.14 -8.66 3.70
C TRP A 101 -10.31 -7.70 3.45
N ARG A 102 -11.13 -7.39 4.47
CA ARG A 102 -12.21 -6.40 4.38
C ARG A 102 -11.68 -4.96 4.20
N ARG A 103 -10.49 -4.67 4.74
CA ARG A 103 -9.84 -3.36 4.75
C ARG A 103 -9.03 -3.08 3.48
N THR A 104 -8.83 -4.10 2.63
CA THR A 104 -8.19 -3.97 1.31
C THR A 104 -8.89 -2.94 0.41
N PHE A 105 -10.19 -2.75 0.60
CA PHE A 105 -11.04 -1.87 -0.19
C PHE A 105 -11.40 -0.56 0.53
N ASP A 106 -10.69 -0.22 1.60
CA ASP A 106 -10.87 1.07 2.25
C ASP A 106 -10.57 2.21 1.27
N GLU A 107 -11.42 3.23 1.28
CA GLU A 107 -11.25 4.45 0.48
C GLU A 107 -10.19 5.37 1.10
N GLY A 108 -9.78 6.39 0.35
CA GLY A 108 -8.81 7.38 0.78
C GLY A 108 -7.41 7.18 0.22
N TYR A 109 -6.56 8.17 0.50
CA TYR A 109 -5.19 8.23 0.03
C TYR A 109 -4.22 7.52 0.99
N CYS A 110 -3.09 7.09 0.43
CA CYS A 110 -1.88 6.75 1.17
C CYS A 110 -1.56 7.82 2.22
N ILE A 111 -1.16 7.39 3.42
CA ILE A 111 -0.83 8.26 4.57
C ILE A 111 0.29 9.27 4.30
N PHE A 112 1.10 9.03 3.27
CA PHE A 112 2.17 9.94 2.85
C PHE A 112 1.74 10.90 1.73
N PHE A 113 0.47 10.93 1.33
CA PHE A 113 -0.03 11.91 0.37
C PHE A 113 -0.70 13.06 1.12
N ASP A 114 -0.12 14.25 1.00
CA ASP A 114 -0.71 15.48 1.50
C ASP A 114 -1.71 16.00 0.47
N GLU A 115 -3.00 15.97 0.82
CA GLU A 115 -4.09 16.39 -0.07
C GLU A 115 -4.12 17.91 -0.29
N GLU A 116 -3.69 18.70 0.70
CA GLU A 116 -3.74 20.17 0.63
C GLU A 116 -2.74 20.70 -0.38
N VAL A 117 -1.50 20.20 -0.33
CA VAL A 117 -0.44 20.60 -1.27
C VAL A 117 -0.28 19.66 -2.45
N ARG A 118 -1.06 18.56 -2.48
CA ARG A 118 -1.05 17.51 -3.50
C ARG A 118 0.34 16.92 -3.74
N ALA A 119 1.06 16.61 -2.67
CA ALA A 119 2.43 16.11 -2.74
C ALA A 119 2.66 14.89 -1.86
N CYS A 120 3.64 14.06 -2.23
CA CYS A 120 4.07 12.98 -1.37
C CYS A 120 5.06 13.53 -0.32
N THR A 121 4.76 13.33 0.96
CA THR A 121 5.61 13.82 2.06
C THR A 121 6.97 13.11 2.12
N ILE A 122 7.08 11.93 1.50
CA ILE A 122 8.32 11.17 1.33
C ILE A 122 8.86 11.21 -0.11
N GLU A 123 8.55 12.23 -0.92
CA GLU A 123 8.92 12.30 -2.35
C GLU A 123 10.40 11.96 -2.62
N ALA A 124 11.31 12.49 -1.80
CA ALA A 124 12.76 12.30 -1.94
C ALA A 124 13.20 10.83 -1.81
N VAL A 125 12.46 10.04 -1.01
CA VAL A 125 12.74 8.63 -0.74
C VAL A 125 11.60 7.72 -1.20
N LYS A 126 10.74 8.22 -2.10
CA LYS A 126 9.58 7.47 -2.61
C LYS A 126 10.06 6.15 -3.23
N PRO A 127 9.50 5.00 -2.83
CA PRO A 127 9.87 3.69 -3.37
C PRO A 127 9.84 3.62 -4.88
N ALA A 128 10.75 2.84 -5.44
CA ALA A 128 10.83 2.60 -6.88
C ALA A 128 9.52 2.04 -7.44
N SER A 129 8.84 1.18 -6.68
CA SER A 129 7.54 0.61 -7.07
C SER A 129 6.46 1.66 -7.32
N ALA A 130 6.49 2.79 -6.62
CA ALA A 130 5.56 3.91 -6.84
C ALA A 130 6.13 4.97 -7.81
N ARG A 131 7.44 5.25 -7.75
CA ARG A 131 8.11 6.21 -8.64
C ARG A 131 8.01 5.80 -10.11
N ASN A 132 8.08 4.50 -10.37
CA ASN A 132 8.06 3.95 -11.72
C ASN A 132 6.64 3.64 -12.21
N GLN A 133 5.61 3.75 -11.36
CA GLN A 133 4.22 3.64 -11.80
C GLN A 133 3.83 4.88 -12.60
N ARG A 134 3.83 4.75 -13.92
CA ARG A 134 3.44 5.79 -14.85
C ARG A 134 1.96 5.62 -15.18
N CYS A 135 1.10 6.51 -14.68
CA CYS A 135 -0.32 6.46 -15.03
C CYS A 135 -0.59 6.86 -16.50
N TRP A 136 0.40 7.44 -17.18
CA TRP A 136 0.35 7.85 -18.59
C TRP A 136 0.95 6.82 -19.57
N VAL A 137 1.48 5.71 -19.07
CA VAL A 137 1.98 4.62 -19.91
C VAL A 137 1.25 3.34 -19.50
N ASP A 138 0.80 2.56 -20.49
CA ASP A 138 0.30 1.22 -20.24
C ASP A 138 1.48 0.27 -19.96
N SER A 139 2.15 0.47 -18.83
CA SER A 139 3.30 -0.33 -18.41
C SER A 139 3.02 -0.99 -17.07
N SER A 140 2.99 -2.31 -17.06
CA SER A 140 2.84 -3.19 -15.89
C SER A 140 4.15 -3.41 -15.10
N ASP A 141 5.23 -2.69 -15.40
CA ASP A 141 6.58 -3.26 -15.29
C ASP A 141 7.32 -3.16 -13.94
N THR A 142 6.78 -2.54 -12.89
CA THR A 142 7.55 -2.35 -11.64
C THR A 142 6.96 -2.93 -10.38
N GLY A 143 5.74 -3.49 -10.44
CA GLY A 143 5.13 -4.22 -9.34
C GLY A 143 5.86 -5.54 -8.96
N PRO A 144 6.35 -6.35 -9.92
CA PRO A 144 6.95 -7.65 -9.61
C PRO A 144 8.21 -7.58 -8.74
N VAL A 145 9.13 -6.65 -9.03
CA VAL A 145 10.45 -6.58 -8.38
C VAL A 145 10.35 -6.27 -6.89
N ALA A 146 9.46 -5.34 -6.50
CA ALA A 146 9.30 -4.99 -5.08
C ALA A 146 8.71 -6.15 -4.29
N LEU A 147 7.68 -6.83 -4.82
CA LEU A 147 7.09 -8.00 -4.19
C LEU A 147 8.09 -9.16 -4.06
N GLU A 148 8.88 -9.43 -5.09
CA GLU A 148 9.91 -10.48 -5.06
C GLU A 148 10.96 -10.24 -3.97
N SER A 149 11.30 -8.98 -3.69
CA SER A 149 12.26 -8.63 -2.63
C SER A 149 11.82 -9.01 -1.22
N TRP A 150 10.53 -9.29 -1.02
CA TRP A 150 9.98 -9.77 0.24
C TRP A 150 9.97 -11.30 0.38
N SER A 151 10.39 -12.04 -0.66
CA SER A 151 10.42 -13.49 -0.62
C SER A 151 11.34 -14.00 0.50
N GLY A 152 10.78 -14.78 1.42
CA GLY A 152 11.51 -15.32 2.59
C GLY A 152 11.78 -14.30 3.70
N VAL A 153 11.26 -13.08 3.62
CA VAL A 153 11.41 -12.05 4.65
C VAL A 153 10.26 -12.16 5.65
N ASP A 154 10.58 -12.23 6.94
CA ASP A 154 9.57 -12.18 8.00
C ASP A 154 9.19 -10.73 8.31
N ILE A 155 8.00 -10.31 7.88
CA ILE A 155 7.52 -8.94 8.12
C ILE A 155 7.33 -8.60 9.61
N ALA A 156 7.23 -9.61 10.49
CA ALA A 156 7.15 -9.38 11.93
C ALA A 156 8.47 -8.78 12.48
N SER A 157 9.61 -9.09 11.85
CA SER A 157 10.90 -8.48 12.19
C SER A 157 10.98 -6.98 11.93
N TYR A 158 10.01 -6.42 11.19
CA TYR A 158 9.88 -4.98 10.92
C TYR A 158 8.84 -4.30 11.82
N GLY A 159 8.18 -5.02 12.73
CA GLY A 159 7.18 -4.45 13.63
C GLY A 159 5.72 -4.73 13.25
N ILE A 160 5.45 -5.58 12.25
CA ILE A 160 4.08 -5.99 11.92
C ILE A 160 3.60 -7.08 12.86
N GLU A 161 2.52 -6.79 13.58
CA GLU A 161 1.80 -7.77 14.39
C GLU A 161 0.98 -8.70 13.48
N LYS A 162 1.37 -9.98 13.46
CA LYS A 162 0.65 -11.02 12.71
C LYS A 162 -0.65 -11.40 13.43
N PRO A 163 -1.70 -11.78 12.69
CA PRO A 163 -2.94 -12.26 13.31
C PRO A 163 -2.61 -13.47 14.18
N VAL A 164 -3.07 -13.47 15.43
CA VAL A 164 -2.97 -14.66 16.29
C VAL A 164 -3.75 -15.78 15.60
N THR A 165 -3.05 -16.80 15.11
CA THR A 165 -3.66 -17.97 14.46
C THR A 165 -4.33 -18.86 15.51
N GLY A 166 -5.45 -18.40 16.06
CA GLY A 166 -6.28 -19.17 16.98
C GLY A 166 -7.22 -20.10 16.23
N HIS A 167 -6.72 -21.22 15.69
CA HIS A 167 -7.47 -22.46 15.48
C HIS A 167 -6.54 -23.63 15.77
N THR A 168 -6.35 -23.93 17.06
CA THR A 168 -6.01 -25.28 17.49
C THR A 168 -7.04 -26.23 16.90
N ARG A 169 -6.62 -27.10 15.99
CA ARG A 169 -7.37 -28.33 15.71
C ARG A 169 -7.47 -29.07 17.05
N SER A 170 -8.67 -29.08 17.63
CA SER A 170 -9.02 -29.95 18.75
C SER A 170 -8.65 -31.37 18.35
N THR A 171 -7.67 -31.94 19.06
CA THR A 171 -7.53 -33.37 19.19
C THR A 171 -8.79 -33.89 19.87
N ASN A 172 -9.71 -34.45 19.11
CA ASN A 172 -10.68 -35.39 19.67
C ASN A 172 -10.10 -36.79 19.40
N GLY A 173 -9.78 -37.47 20.51
CA GLY A 173 -9.34 -38.87 20.51
C GLY A 173 -10.48 -39.86 20.43
#